data_AF-A0A961L1N5-F1
#
_entry.id   AF-A0A961L1N5-F1
#
_cell.length_a   1.000
_cell.length_b   1.000
_cell.length_c   1.000
_cell.angle_alpha   90.00
_cell.angle_beta   90.00
_cell.angle_gamma   90.00
#
_symmetry.space_group_name_H-M   'P 1'
#
loop_
_entity.id
_entity.type
_entity.pdbx_description
1 polymer ?
#
loop_
_entity_poly.entity_id
_entity_poly.type
_entity_poly.pdbx_seq_one_letter_code
_entity_poly.pdbx_strand_id
1 'polypeptide(L)'
;EPGIFDQKIGTGDGTTTVFQLSKSYASGSQSYVRPISKPVDRSVRLAVGGQEIFEGPDFGVDTSTGRVSLAVAPGQGVLVSAGFAFDVPVRFDTDRIATSLAGFSAGEIPSIPVIEVRV
;
A
#
# COMPACT_ATOMS: atom_id res chain seq x y z
N GLU A 1 -3.01 -4.03 -12.75
CA GLU A 1 -3.15 -4.78 -11.49
C GLU A 1 -1.79 -4.92 -10.81
N PRO A 2 -1.70 -5.17 -9.50
CA PRO A 2 -0.43 -5.25 -8.78
C PRO A 2 0.46 -6.43 -9.23
N GLY A 3 1.76 -6.22 -9.41
CA GLY A 3 2.72 -7.29 -9.71
C GLY A 3 3.46 -7.79 -8.46
N ILE A 4 3.73 -9.09 -8.35
CA ILE A 4 4.46 -9.69 -7.20
C ILE A 4 5.88 -9.13 -6.97
N PHE A 5 6.44 -8.45 -7.98
CA PHE A 5 7.78 -7.84 -7.93
C PHE A 5 7.76 -6.31 -7.86
N ASP A 6 6.59 -5.70 -7.68
CA ASP A 6 6.46 -4.24 -7.77
C ASP A 6 7.31 -3.51 -6.73
N GLN A 7 7.35 -3.99 -5.49
CA GLN A 7 8.07 -3.36 -4.38
C GLN A 7 8.91 -4.40 -3.64
N LYS A 8 10.20 -4.12 -3.45
CA LYS A 8 11.01 -4.83 -2.46
C LYS A 8 10.62 -4.35 -1.07
N ILE A 9 10.11 -5.25 -0.23
CA ILE A 9 9.70 -4.92 1.15
C ILE A 9 10.64 -5.51 2.20
N GLY A 10 11.53 -6.42 1.83
CA GLY A 10 12.51 -6.97 2.76
C GLY A 10 13.51 -7.95 2.16
N THR A 11 14.37 -8.46 3.04
CA THR A 11 15.30 -9.55 2.76
C THR A 11 15.33 -10.45 3.97
N GLY A 12 15.22 -11.76 3.75
CA GLY A 12 15.25 -12.76 4.79
C GLY A 12 16.58 -12.82 5.53
N ASP A 13 16.49 -13.12 6.82
CA ASP A 13 17.61 -13.38 7.71
C ASP A 13 17.52 -14.77 8.36
N GLY A 14 16.52 -15.58 7.97
CA GLY A 14 16.21 -16.89 8.55
C GLY A 14 15.34 -16.85 9.81
N THR A 15 14.95 -15.67 10.30
CA THR A 15 14.18 -15.51 11.56
C THR A 15 13.00 -14.54 11.46
N THR A 16 13.12 -13.46 10.69
CA THR A 16 12.09 -12.44 10.52
C THR A 16 10.95 -12.97 9.65
N THR A 17 9.72 -12.95 10.20
CA THR A 17 8.50 -13.36 9.51
C THR A 17 7.56 -12.21 9.18
N VAL A 18 7.78 -11.03 9.79
CA VAL A 18 6.89 -9.88 9.64
C VAL A 18 7.57 -8.79 8.81
N PHE A 19 6.90 -8.35 7.74
CA PHE A 19 7.39 -7.33 6.81
C PHE A 19 6.38 -6.20 6.66
N GLN A 20 6.84 -4.95 6.67
CA GLN A 20 5.97 -3.78 6.45
C GLN A 20 5.80 -3.56 4.94
N LEU A 21 4.56 -3.43 4.47
CA LEU A 21 4.33 -2.96 3.10
C LEU A 21 4.85 -1.54 2.95
N SER A 22 5.60 -1.29 1.88
CA SER A 22 6.19 0.01 1.62
C SER A 22 6.21 0.32 0.13
N LYS A 23 5.99 1.59 -0.21
CA LYS A 23 6.17 2.13 -1.56
C LYS A 23 7.45 2.95 -1.62
N SER A 24 8.37 2.54 -2.48
CA SER A 24 9.59 3.29 -2.79
C SER A 24 9.33 4.23 -3.97
N TYR A 25 9.54 5.52 -3.75
CA TYR A 25 9.52 6.55 -4.78
C TYR A 25 10.95 6.96 -5.08
N ALA A 26 11.37 6.84 -6.33
CA ALA A 26 12.68 7.28 -6.79
C ALA A 26 12.51 8.48 -7.74
N SER A 27 13.28 9.53 -7.51
CA SER A 27 13.37 10.68 -8.41
C SER A 27 14.83 11.13 -8.48
N GLY A 28 15.45 10.90 -9.63
CA GLY A 28 16.89 11.11 -9.80
C GLY A 28 17.71 10.28 -8.79
N SER A 29 18.56 10.94 -8.02
CA SER A 29 19.40 10.32 -6.98
C SER A 29 18.70 10.18 -5.62
N GLN A 30 17.49 10.70 -5.46
CA GLN A 30 16.75 10.65 -4.20
C GLN A 30 15.77 9.49 -4.20
N SER A 31 15.67 8.81 -3.05
CA SER A 31 14.66 7.80 -2.81
C SER A 31 13.93 8.09 -1.50
N TYR A 32 12.61 7.89 -1.51
CA TYR A 32 11.76 7.99 -0.34
C TYR A 32 10.95 6.71 -0.21
N VAL A 33 11.04 6.07 0.96
CA VAL A 33 10.29 4.87 1.28
C VAL A 33 9.13 5.26 2.18
N ARG A 34 7.90 5.09 1.68
CA ARG A 34 6.67 5.32 2.43
C ARG A 34 6.14 4.00 2.99
N PRO A 35 6.04 3.82 4.31
CA PRO A 35 5.25 2.75 4.89
C PRO A 35 3.79 2.89 4.47
N ILE A 36 3.17 1.77 4.10
CA ILE A 36 1.78 1.70 3.66
C ILE A 36 1.00 0.99 4.75
N SER A 37 0.11 1.70 5.43
CA SER A 37 -0.66 1.19 6.57
C SER A 37 -2.07 0.72 6.20
N LYS A 38 -2.63 1.20 5.08
CA LYS A 38 -3.98 0.87 4.59
C LYS A 38 -3.93 0.22 3.20
N PRO A 39 -3.41 -1.00 3.06
CA PRO A 39 -3.56 -1.74 1.80
C PRO A 39 -5.04 -2.04 1.55
N VAL A 40 -5.45 -2.02 0.29
CA VAL A 40 -6.79 -2.47 -0.10
C VAL A 40 -6.88 -3.96 0.16
N ASP A 41 -7.97 -4.38 0.80
CA ASP A 41 -8.21 -5.78 1.14
C ASP A 41 -8.11 -6.69 -0.10
N ARG A 42 -7.52 -7.87 0.08
CA ARG A 42 -7.27 -8.87 -0.98
C ARG A 42 -6.49 -8.38 -2.21
N SER A 43 -5.80 -7.24 -2.13
CA SER A 43 -5.00 -6.72 -3.26
C SER A 43 -3.52 -7.12 -3.22
N VAL A 44 -3.05 -7.64 -2.07
CA VAL A 44 -1.64 -7.94 -1.85
C VAL A 44 -1.26 -9.22 -2.58
N ARG A 45 -0.24 -9.13 -3.44
CA ARG A 45 0.41 -10.25 -4.12
C ARG A 45 1.87 -10.29 -3.71
N LEU A 46 2.34 -11.43 -3.20
CA LEU A 46 3.63 -11.54 -2.55
C LEU A 46 4.52 -12.56 -3.24
N ALA A 47 5.81 -12.26 -3.36
CA ALA A 47 6.82 -13.23 -3.74
C ALA A 47 7.95 -13.33 -2.71
N VAL A 48 8.38 -14.56 -2.46
CA VAL A 48 9.54 -14.89 -1.63
C VAL A 48 10.52 -15.69 -2.49
N GLY A 49 11.75 -15.20 -2.62
CA GLY A 49 12.77 -15.86 -3.45
C GLY A 49 12.42 -15.94 -4.94
N GLY A 50 11.59 -15.03 -5.44
CA GLY A 50 11.15 -15.02 -6.84
C GLY A 50 9.91 -15.86 -7.14
N GLN A 51 9.33 -16.53 -6.14
CA GLN A 51 8.12 -17.33 -6.30
C GLN A 51 6.93 -16.66 -5.64
N GLU A 52 5.80 -16.59 -6.35
CA GLU A 52 4.54 -16.15 -5.77
C GLU A 52 4.08 -17.13 -4.70
N ILE A 53 3.63 -16.59 -3.58
CA ILE A 53 2.98 -17.35 -2.51
C ILE A 53 1.59 -16.78 -2.25
N PHE A 54 0.72 -17.54 -1.59
CA PHE A 54 -0.70 -17.21 -1.52
C PHE A 54 -1.17 -16.87 -0.09
N GLU A 55 -1.99 -15.83 0.00
CA GLU A 55 -2.58 -15.38 1.26
C GLU A 55 -3.48 -16.47 1.85
N GLY A 56 -3.42 -16.64 3.17
CA GLY A 56 -4.05 -17.72 3.91
C GLY A 56 -3.00 -18.71 4.43
N PRO A 57 -2.63 -19.75 3.67
CA PRO A 57 -1.70 -20.76 4.14
C PRO A 57 -0.27 -20.24 4.29
N ASP A 58 0.19 -19.35 3.40
CA ASP A 58 1.60 -18.95 3.37
C ASP A 58 1.87 -17.62 4.06
N PHE A 59 0.89 -16.71 4.05
CA PHE A 59 0.98 -15.42 4.75
C PHE A 59 -0.39 -14.82 5.05
N GLY A 60 -0.42 -13.86 5.97
CA GLY A 60 -1.58 -13.00 6.24
C GLY A 60 -1.23 -11.52 6.19
N VAL A 61 -2.23 -10.68 5.92
CA VAL A 61 -2.09 -9.21 5.88
C VAL A 61 -2.96 -8.57 6.96
N ASP A 62 -2.35 -7.73 7.78
CA ASP A 62 -3.09 -6.80 8.63
C ASP A 62 -3.36 -5.50 7.85
N THR A 63 -4.60 -5.32 7.38
CA THR A 63 -5.00 -4.15 6.58
C THR A 63 -5.11 -2.85 7.38
N SER A 64 -4.98 -2.90 8.71
CA SER A 64 -4.95 -1.71 9.57
C SER A 64 -3.54 -1.16 9.80
N THR A 65 -2.52 -2.02 9.71
CA THR A 65 -1.11 -1.64 9.89
C THR A 65 -0.26 -1.82 8.63
N GLY A 66 -0.78 -2.52 7.62
CA GLY A 66 -0.08 -2.90 6.40
C GLY A 66 1.09 -3.84 6.64
N ARG A 67 1.05 -4.64 7.69
CA ARG A 67 2.05 -5.68 7.97
C ARG A 67 1.66 -7.01 7.33
N VAL A 68 2.63 -7.63 6.68
CA VAL A 68 2.55 -9.00 6.13
C VAL A 68 3.24 -9.93 7.10
N SER A 69 2.57 -11.01 7.50
CA SER A 69 3.13 -12.06 8.35
C SER A 69 3.25 -13.36 7.57
N LEU A 70 4.47 -13.83 7.35
CA LEU A 70 4.77 -15.10 6.68
C LEU A 70 4.66 -16.27 7.65
N ALA A 71 4.18 -17.42 7.17
CA ALA A 71 4.14 -18.66 7.93
C ALA A 71 5.55 -19.20 8.23
N VAL A 72 6.51 -18.96 7.32
CA VAL A 72 7.91 -19.41 7.44
C VAL A 72 8.84 -18.23 7.19
N ALA A 73 9.86 -18.06 8.04
CA ALA A 73 10.87 -17.04 7.85
C ALA A 73 11.68 -17.30 6.57
N PRO A 74 11.83 -16.31 5.65
CA PRO A 74 12.65 -16.49 4.47
C PRO A 74 14.11 -16.69 4.86
N GLY A 75 14.79 -17.60 4.16
CA GLY A 75 16.21 -17.88 4.39
C GLY A 75 17.10 -16.64 4.22
N GLN A 76 18.33 -16.71 4.72
CA GLN A 76 19.26 -15.58 4.65
C GLN A 76 19.49 -15.12 3.21
N GLY A 77 19.30 -13.82 2.96
CA GLY A 77 19.47 -13.21 1.63
C GLY A 77 18.28 -13.40 0.68
N VAL A 78 17.24 -14.14 1.07
CA VAL A 78 16.06 -14.36 0.23
C VAL A 78 15.25 -13.07 0.12
N LEU A 79 14.98 -12.61 -1.10
CA LEU A 79 14.20 -11.39 -1.32
C LEU A 79 12.72 -11.60 -1.01
N VAL A 80 12.10 -10.59 -0.40
CA VAL A 80 10.65 -10.50 -0.21
C VAL A 80 10.14 -9.27 -0.97
N SER A 81 9.22 -9.49 -1.89
CA SER A 81 8.59 -8.45 -2.70
C SER A 81 7.08 -8.55 -2.70
N ALA A 82 6.42 -7.42 -2.92
CA ALA A 82 4.96 -7.31 -2.93
C ALA A 82 4.48 -6.34 -4.00
N GLY A 83 3.31 -6.65 -4.58
CA GLY A 83 2.43 -5.68 -5.23
C GLY A 83 1.15 -5.54 -4.44
N PHE A 84 0.61 -4.33 -4.34
CA PHE A 84 -0.63 -4.06 -3.62
C PHE A 84 -1.28 -2.76 -4.11
N ALA A 85 -2.59 -2.64 -3.92
CA ALA A 85 -3.28 -1.35 -3.94
C ALA A 85 -3.36 -0.80 -2.52
N PHE A 86 -3.45 0.52 -2.37
CA PHE A 86 -3.53 1.15 -1.04
C PHE A 86 -4.33 2.43 -1.07
N ASP A 87 -4.95 2.72 0.07
CA ASP A 87 -5.69 3.95 0.28
C ASP A 87 -4.81 4.99 0.94
N VAL A 88 -4.97 6.25 0.50
CA VAL A 88 -4.36 7.40 1.14
C VAL A 88 -5.46 8.15 1.87
N PRO A 89 -5.45 8.18 3.22
CA PRO A 89 -6.44 8.97 3.95
C PRO A 89 -6.27 10.45 3.58
N VAL A 90 -7.37 11.06 3.14
CA VAL A 90 -7.43 12.48 2.81
C VAL A 90 -8.45 13.17 3.70
N ARG A 91 -8.26 14.48 3.93
CA ARG A 91 -9.29 15.37 4.47
C ARG A 91 -9.55 16.50 3.48
N PHE A 92 -10.74 17.09 3.56
CA PHE A 92 -11.00 18.33 2.84
C PHE A 92 -10.15 19.46 3.42
N ASP A 93 -9.64 20.30 2.53
CA ASP A 93 -8.84 21.47 2.90
C ASP A 93 -9.71 22.69 3.29
N THR A 94 -11.02 22.47 3.52
CA THR A 94 -11.98 23.53 3.81
C THR A 94 -13.15 23.00 4.63
N ASP A 95 -13.62 23.83 5.57
CA ASP A 95 -14.69 23.50 6.52
C ASP A 95 -16.11 23.62 5.91
N ARG A 96 -16.22 24.07 4.65
CA ARG A 96 -17.48 24.27 3.93
C ARG A 96 -17.41 23.73 2.50
N ILE A 97 -18.15 22.67 2.21
CA ILE A 97 -18.43 22.28 0.82
C ILE A 97 -19.50 23.24 0.30
N ALA A 98 -19.14 24.13 -0.62
CA ALA A 98 -20.09 25.01 -1.28
C ALA A 98 -20.93 24.21 -2.29
N THR A 99 -22.07 23.65 -1.86
CA THR A 99 -23.06 23.09 -2.78
C THR A 99 -23.88 24.24 -3.37
N SER A 100 -23.65 24.57 -4.64
CA SER A 100 -24.60 25.37 -5.42
C SER A 100 -25.68 24.41 -5.94
N LEU A 101 -26.90 24.49 -5.40
CA LEU A 101 -28.07 23.85 -6.01
C LEU A 101 -28.53 24.73 -7.19
N ALA A 102 -27.74 24.76 -8.26
CA ALA A 102 -28.18 25.30 -9.53
C ALA A 102 -29.12 24.27 -10.17
N GLY A 103 -30.38 24.64 -10.35
CA GLY A 103 -31.44 23.77 -10.82
C GLY A 103 -31.07 23.02 -12.10
N PHE A 104 -31.27 21.72 -12.06
CA PHE A 104 -31.65 20.86 -13.18
C PHE A 104 -31.16 21.30 -14.57
N SER A 105 -29.85 21.17 -14.83
CA SER A 105 -29.22 20.84 -16.13
C SER A 105 -27.69 20.99 -16.00
N ALA A 106 -26.95 19.88 -16.09
CA ALA A 106 -25.47 19.80 -16.03
C ALA A 106 -24.84 20.18 -14.68
N GLY A 107 -24.84 19.23 -13.74
CA GLY A 107 -24.09 19.34 -12.48
C GLY A 107 -22.58 19.31 -12.73
N GLU A 108 -21.96 20.47 -12.86
CA GLU A 108 -20.52 20.61 -12.69
C GLU A 108 -20.17 20.36 -11.22
N ILE A 109 -19.23 19.45 -10.97
CA ILE A 109 -18.63 19.30 -9.65
C ILE A 109 -17.58 20.41 -9.52
N PRO A 110 -17.78 21.45 -8.69
CA PRO A 110 -16.75 22.45 -8.44
C PRO A 110 -15.52 21.77 -7.83
N SER A 111 -14.32 22.27 -8.13
CA SER A 111 -13.06 21.72 -7.60
C SER A 111 -13.15 21.47 -6.08
N ILE A 112 -12.94 20.22 -5.66
CA ILE A 112 -12.96 19.82 -4.24
C ILE A 112 -11.51 19.62 -3.80
N PRO A 113 -10.87 20.60 -3.14
CA PRO A 113 -9.49 20.47 -2.68
C PRO A 113 -9.39 19.43 -1.55
N VAL A 114 -8.50 18.46 -1.72
CA VAL A 114 -8.20 17.40 -0.73
C VAL A 114 -6.72 17.42 -0.38
N ILE A 115 -6.41 17.16 0.89
CA ILE A 115 -5.06 17.05 1.41
C ILE A 115 -4.85 15.70 2.09
N GLU A 116 -3.70 15.08 1.86
CA GLU A 116 -3.31 13.83 2.54
C GLU A 116 -3.13 14.07 4.04
N VAL A 117 -3.68 13.17 4.85
CA VAL A 117 -3.45 13.11 6.29
C VAL A 117 -2.46 11.98 6.57
N ARG A 118 -1.33 12.28 7.21
CA ARG A 118 -0.41 11.26 7.70
C ARG A 118 -0.89 10.76 9.07
N VAL A 119 -1.07 9.46 9.22
CA VAL A 119 -1.49 8.78 10.46
C VAL A 119 -0.33 7.93 10.96
#